data_AF-A0A2S9J325-F1
#
_entry.id   AF-A0A2S9J325-F1
#
_cell.length_a   1.000
_cell.length_b   1.000
_cell.length_c   1.000
_cell.angle_alpha   90.00
_cell.angle_beta   90.00
_cell.angle_gamma   90.00
#
_symmetry.space_group_name_H-M   'P 1'
#
loop_
_entity.id
_entity.type
_entity.pdbx_description
1 polymer ?
#
loop_
_entity_poly.entity_id
_entity_poly.type
_entity_poly.pdbx_seq_one_letter_code
_entity_poly.pdbx_strand_id
1 'polypeptide(L)'
;MFTKLIAIDDQKIGTVHFHAYIIKIQEDEVSFAIFMDELRTPLLYFYRDSINSVSFKIDNEQFLGIVRNSKFTGEERKELYKEFEFFLRTMEERATAYLFKTATVKYITNSRDIIRYKNYYISANTKMFEQK
;
A
#
# COMPACT_ATOMS: atom_id res chain seq x y z
N MET A 1 4.32 1.39 -17.34
CA MET A 1 5.00 2.47 -16.59
C MET A 1 3.93 3.21 -15.82
N PHE A 2 4.11 3.45 -14.52
CA PHE A 2 3.10 4.15 -13.71
C PHE A 2 3.17 5.65 -13.96
N THR A 3 2.08 6.24 -14.42
CA THR A 3 1.97 7.70 -14.58
C THR A 3 1.05 8.26 -13.51
N LYS A 4 1.54 9.16 -12.66
CA LYS A 4 0.75 9.85 -11.62
C LYS A 4 -0.16 10.87 -12.31
N LEU A 5 -1.47 10.75 -12.11
CA LEU A 5 -2.47 11.64 -12.72
C LEU A 5 -3.00 12.67 -11.73
N ILE A 6 -3.45 12.20 -10.56
CA ILE A 6 -4.11 13.04 -9.54
C ILE A 6 -3.58 12.66 -8.17
N ALA A 7 -3.07 13.63 -7.41
CA ALA A 7 -2.75 13.45 -5.99
C ALA A 7 -4.05 13.42 -5.20
N ILE A 8 -4.25 12.38 -4.38
CA ILE A 8 -5.47 12.18 -3.60
C ILE A 8 -5.27 12.57 -2.14
N ASP A 9 -4.17 12.12 -1.56
CA ASP A 9 -3.81 12.42 -0.18
C ASP A 9 -2.34 12.08 0.05
N ASP A 10 -1.79 12.54 1.15
CA ASP A 10 -0.48 12.13 1.62
C ASP A 10 -0.41 12.18 3.15
N GLN A 11 0.40 11.29 3.71
CA GLN A 11 0.59 11.24 5.15
C GLN A 11 2.01 10.78 5.47
N LYS A 12 2.67 11.51 6.36
CA LYS A 12 3.94 11.08 6.96
C LYS A 12 3.65 10.20 8.18
N ILE A 13 4.16 8.97 8.16
CA ILE A 13 4.00 8.00 9.25
C ILE A 13 5.39 7.52 9.65
N GLY A 14 5.83 7.92 10.84
CA GLY A 14 7.20 7.73 11.29
C GLY A 14 8.18 8.46 10.37
N THR A 15 9.08 7.70 9.73
CA THR A 15 10.10 8.25 8.82
C THR A 15 9.71 8.20 7.35
N VAL A 16 8.58 7.59 6.99
CA VAL A 16 8.16 7.37 5.60
C VAL A 16 7.02 8.32 5.25
N HIS A 17 7.11 8.97 4.08
CA HIS A 17 6.01 9.75 3.53
C HIS A 17 5.22 8.90 2.54
N PHE A 18 3.96 8.62 2.84
CA PHE A 18 3.07 7.89 1.95
C PHE A 18 2.28 8.86 1.08
N HIS A 19 2.25 8.61 -0.23
CA HIS A 19 1.49 9.45 -1.17
C HIS A 19 0.50 8.61 -1.97
N ALA A 20 -0.77 8.95 -1.89
CA ALA A 20 -1.86 8.33 -2.61
C ALA A 20 -2.14 9.05 -3.93
N TYR A 21 -2.17 8.29 -5.03
CA TYR A 21 -2.41 8.82 -6.37
C TYR A 21 -3.43 7.99 -7.14
N ILE A 22 -4.21 8.67 -7.97
CA ILE A 22 -4.77 8.05 -9.17
C ILE A 22 -3.67 7.99 -10.21
N ILE A 23 -3.50 6.82 -10.81
CA ILE A 23 -2.42 6.50 -11.74
C ILE A 23 -2.98 5.92 -13.03
N LYS A 24 -2.20 6.04 -14.11
CA LYS A 24 -2.37 5.27 -15.34
C LYS A 24 -1.33 4.15 -15.38
N ILE A 25 -1.77 2.90 -15.58
CA ILE A 25 -0.91 1.71 -15.66
C ILE A 25 -0.62 1.36 -17.13
N GLN A 26 -1.66 1.38 -17.96
CA GLN A 26 -1.64 1.14 -19.42
C GLN A 26 -2.59 2.12 -20.13
N GLU A 27 -2.66 2.09 -21.46
CA GLU A 27 -3.38 3.10 -22.28
C GLU A 27 -4.82 3.39 -21.81
N ASP A 28 -5.54 2.37 -21.33
CA ASP A 28 -6.93 2.49 -20.88
C ASP A 28 -7.16 2.08 -19.41
N GLU A 29 -6.09 1.83 -18.65
CA GLU A 29 -6.20 1.40 -17.25
C GLU A 29 -5.81 2.52 -16.29
N VAL A 30 -6.83 3.21 -15.76
CA VAL A 30 -6.73 4.13 -14.63
C VAL A 30 -7.00 3.37 -13.34
N SER A 31 -6.14 3.57 -12.35
CA SER A 31 -6.22 2.86 -11.07
C SER A 31 -5.71 3.73 -9.91
N PHE A 32 -5.63 3.14 -8.73
CA PHE A 32 -5.15 3.78 -7.50
C PHE A 32 -3.83 3.14 -7.05
N ALA A 33 -2.92 3.95 -6.54
CA ALA A 33 -1.64 3.48 -5.99
C ALA A 33 -1.14 4.34 -4.84
N ILE A 34 -0.39 3.72 -3.93
CA ILE A 34 0.34 4.40 -2.86
C ILE A 34 1.83 4.26 -3.13
N PHE A 35 2.54 5.38 -3.08
CA PHE A 35 3.99 5.50 -3.22
C PHE A 35 4.61 5.86 -1.88
N MET A 36 5.89 5.54 -1.70
CA MET A 36 6.68 6.03 -0.57
C MET A 36 7.69 7.06 -1.04
N ASP A 37 7.82 8.14 -0.27
CA ASP A 37 8.78 9.22 -0.49
C ASP A 37 8.79 9.66 -1.97
N GLU A 38 9.98 9.82 -2.56
CA GLU A 38 10.14 10.17 -3.97
C GLU A 38 10.28 8.94 -4.90
N LEU A 39 9.88 7.75 -4.45
CA LEU A 39 10.01 6.54 -5.27
C LEU A 39 9.13 6.60 -6.52
N ARG A 40 9.68 6.05 -7.61
CA ARG A 40 9.02 5.98 -8.92
C ARG A 40 8.08 4.77 -9.05
N THR A 41 8.27 3.75 -8.23
CA THR A 41 7.44 2.55 -8.16
C THR A 41 6.51 2.64 -6.95
N PRO A 42 5.25 2.21 -7.06
CA PRO A 42 4.34 2.22 -5.94
C PRO A 42 4.73 1.14 -4.92
N LEU A 43 4.47 1.41 -3.65
CA LEU A 43 4.47 0.38 -2.61
C LEU A 43 3.32 -0.59 -2.83
N LEU A 44 2.15 -0.09 -3.22
CA LEU A 44 0.99 -0.90 -3.57
C LEU A 44 0.15 -0.21 -4.64
N TYR A 45 -0.50 -1.01 -5.46
CA TYR A 45 -1.43 -0.50 -6.45
C TYR A 45 -2.55 -1.50 -6.74
N PHE A 46 -3.70 -0.97 -7.11
CA PHE A 46 -4.83 -1.77 -7.57
C PHE A 46 -4.71 -2.03 -9.07
N TYR A 47 -5.25 -3.16 -9.53
CA TYR A 47 -5.33 -3.49 -10.95
C TYR A 47 -6.59 -4.30 -11.22
N ARG A 48 -7.11 -4.24 -12.44
CA ARG A 48 -8.26 -5.07 -12.83
C ARG A 48 -7.79 -6.50 -13.09
N ASP A 49 -8.33 -7.44 -12.31
CA ASP A 49 -8.11 -8.88 -12.46
C ASP A 49 -9.08 -9.48 -13.49
N SER A 50 -10.28 -8.87 -13.61
CA SER A 50 -11.27 -9.17 -14.64
C SER A 50 -12.19 -7.96 -14.87
N ILE A 51 -13.15 -8.08 -15.80
CA ILE A 51 -14.11 -7.01 -16.14
C ILE A 51 -14.80 -6.42 -14.91
N ASN A 52 -15.11 -7.26 -13.91
CA ASN A 52 -15.86 -6.88 -12.71
C ASN A 52 -15.07 -7.04 -11.41
N SER A 53 -13.76 -7.28 -11.46
CA SER A 53 -12.96 -7.50 -10.26
C SER A 53 -11.67 -6.69 -10.26
N VAL A 54 -11.41 -6.05 -9.12
CA VAL A 54 -10.19 -5.29 -8.84
C VAL A 54 -9.42 -6.02 -7.75
N SER A 55 -8.16 -6.28 -8.01
CA SER A 55 -7.20 -6.86 -7.07
C SER A 55 -6.08 -5.85 -6.80
N PHE A 56 -5.12 -6.21 -5.96
CA PHE A 56 -3.99 -5.36 -5.61
C PHE A 56 -2.66 -6.11 -5.69
N LYS A 57 -1.58 -5.37 -5.86
CA LYS A 57 -0.21 -5.86 -5.65
C LYS A 57 0.50 -4.99 -4.64
N ILE A 58 1.43 -5.59 -3.92
CA ILE A 58 2.28 -4.94 -2.94
C ILE A 58 3.73 -5.28 -3.27
N ASP A 59 4.57 -4.27 -3.28
CA ASP A 59 6.01 -4.41 -3.41
C ASP A 59 6.60 -4.82 -2.07
N ASN A 60 6.81 -6.14 -1.92
CA ASN A 60 7.38 -6.73 -0.71
C ASN A 60 8.79 -6.23 -0.40
N GLU A 61 9.59 -5.88 -1.41
CA GLU A 61 10.96 -5.38 -1.20
C GLU A 61 10.93 -3.97 -0.62
N GLN A 62 10.06 -3.11 -1.15
CA GLN A 62 9.81 -1.79 -0.58
C GLN A 62 9.32 -1.89 0.86
N PHE A 63 8.32 -2.75 1.14
CA PHE A 63 7.83 -2.98 2.50
C PHE A 63 8.94 -3.48 3.43
N LEU A 64 9.74 -4.43 2.98
CA LEU A 64 10.88 -4.96 3.74
C LEU A 64 11.93 -3.86 4.00
N GLY A 65 12.11 -2.93 3.08
CA GLY A 65 12.90 -1.72 3.27
C GLY A 65 12.43 -0.90 4.49
N ILE A 66 11.11 -0.72 4.66
CA ILE A 66 10.55 -0.05 5.86
C ILE A 66 10.93 -0.80 7.12
N VAL A 67 10.76 -2.14 7.13
CA VAL A 67 11.06 -2.99 8.29
C VAL A 67 12.55 -2.90 8.66
N ARG A 68 13.45 -3.04 7.66
CA ARG A 68 14.91 -3.01 7.85
C ARG A 68 15.41 -1.66 8.37
N ASN A 69 14.82 -0.57 7.91
CA ASN A 69 15.25 0.78 8.25
C ASN A 69 14.58 1.35 9.51
N SER A 70 13.58 0.66 10.06
CA SER A 70 12.85 1.10 11.25
C SER A 70 13.71 1.00 12.52
N LYS A 71 14.06 2.16 13.09
CA LYS A 71 14.78 2.27 14.37
C LYS A 71 13.87 2.41 15.60
N PHE A 72 12.56 2.33 15.39
CA PHE A 72 11.54 2.44 16.43
C PHE A 72 11.48 1.20 17.32
N THR A 73 11.04 1.38 18.56
CA THR A 73 10.74 0.30 19.50
C THR A 73 9.50 -0.49 19.07
N GLY A 74 9.31 -1.69 19.64
CA GLY A 74 8.14 -2.51 19.31
C GLY A 74 6.79 -1.86 19.63
N GLU A 75 6.74 -0.98 20.64
CA GLU A 75 5.53 -0.22 20.98
C GLU A 75 5.27 0.91 19.99
N GLU A 76 6.28 1.72 19.66
CA GLU A 76 6.17 2.75 18.63
C GLU A 76 5.78 2.14 17.27
N ARG A 77 6.35 0.99 16.91
CA ARG A 77 5.97 0.28 15.68
C ARG A 77 4.51 -0.17 15.68
N LYS A 78 3.92 -0.50 16.83
CA LYS A 78 2.49 -0.83 16.90
C LYS A 78 1.62 0.39 16.57
N GLU A 79 1.94 1.54 17.15
CA GLU A 79 1.18 2.78 16.89
C GLU A 79 1.35 3.26 15.45
N LEU A 80 2.58 3.29 14.94
CA LEU A 80 2.86 3.63 13.54
C LEU A 80 2.14 2.68 12.57
N TYR A 81 2.04 1.39 12.91
CA TYR A 81 1.31 0.46 12.06
C TYR A 81 -0.20 0.71 12.07
N LYS A 82 -0.79 1.07 13.22
CA LYS A 82 -2.21 1.44 13.30
C LYS A 82 -2.49 2.68 12.45
N GLU A 83 -1.62 3.68 12.49
CA GLU A 83 -1.73 4.87 11.63
C GLU A 83 -1.67 4.50 10.15
N PHE A 84 -0.73 3.63 9.77
CA PHE A 84 -0.62 3.15 8.39
C PHE A 84 -1.86 2.36 7.94
N GLU A 85 -2.37 1.47 8.78
CA GLU A 85 -3.57 0.69 8.50
C GLU A 85 -4.81 1.59 8.34
N PHE A 86 -4.93 2.62 9.19
CA PHE A 86 -6.00 3.61 9.08
C PHE A 86 -5.90 4.45 7.80
N PHE A 87 -4.71 4.94 7.46
CA PHE A 87 -4.44 5.64 6.21
C PHE A 87 -4.83 4.77 5.02
N LEU A 88 -4.36 3.52 4.98
CA LEU A 88 -4.64 2.59 3.91
C LEU A 88 -6.15 2.38 3.75
N ARG A 89 -6.87 2.12 4.84
CA ARG A 89 -8.32 1.92 4.81
C ARG A 89 -9.06 3.14 4.23
N THR A 90 -8.69 4.34 4.68
CA THR A 90 -9.29 5.59 4.20
C THR A 90 -9.06 5.77 2.70
N MET A 91 -7.85 5.42 2.24
CA MET A 91 -7.49 5.50 0.83
C MET A 91 -8.23 4.47 -0.02
N GLU A 92 -8.40 3.25 0.48
CA GLU A 92 -9.19 2.21 -0.20
C GLU A 92 -10.66 2.61 -0.36
N GLU A 93 -11.26 3.16 0.69
CA GLU A 93 -12.65 3.63 0.64
C GLU A 93 -12.82 4.75 -0.40
N ARG A 94 -11.88 5.71 -0.45
CA ARG A 94 -11.86 6.75 -1.49
C ARG A 94 -11.67 6.16 -2.88
N ALA A 95 -10.71 5.25 -3.07
CA ALA A 95 -10.45 4.62 -4.36
C ALA A 95 -11.68 3.86 -4.88
N THR A 96 -12.37 3.11 -4.01
CA THR A 96 -13.61 2.42 -4.36
C THR A 96 -14.71 3.41 -4.76
N ALA A 97 -14.89 4.48 -3.98
CA ALA A 97 -15.91 5.49 -4.24
C ALA A 97 -15.68 6.26 -5.56
N TYR A 98 -14.42 6.52 -5.94
CA TYR A 98 -14.10 7.30 -7.13
C TYR A 98 -13.88 6.47 -8.40
N LEU A 99 -13.24 5.30 -8.30
CA LEU A 99 -12.74 4.56 -9.46
C LEU A 99 -13.39 3.19 -9.66
N PHE A 100 -13.81 2.51 -8.58
CA PHE A 100 -14.22 1.11 -8.65
C PHE A 100 -15.71 0.88 -8.32
N LYS A 101 -16.56 1.90 -8.53
CA LYS A 101 -17.99 1.91 -8.14
C LYS A 101 -18.79 0.65 -8.49
N THR A 102 -18.48 0.01 -9.62
CA THR A 102 -19.22 -1.17 -10.12
C THR A 102 -18.43 -2.48 -10.03
N ALA A 103 -17.23 -2.46 -9.45
CA ALA A 103 -16.35 -3.61 -9.39
C ALA A 103 -16.28 -4.22 -7.99
N THR A 104 -16.14 -5.54 -7.92
CA THR A 104 -15.83 -6.25 -6.68
C THR A 104 -14.35 -6.06 -6.34
N VAL A 105 -14.09 -5.21 -5.34
CA VAL A 105 -12.73 -4.87 -4.89
C VAL A 105 -12.26 -5.86 -3.82
N LYS A 106 -11.08 -6.46 -4.02
CA LYS A 106 -10.35 -7.17 -2.96
C LYS A 106 -9.60 -6.12 -2.13
N TYR A 107 -10.05 -5.88 -0.90
CA TYR A 107 -9.43 -4.92 0.00
C TYR A 107 -8.16 -5.50 0.64
N ILE A 108 -7.08 -4.72 0.62
CA ILE A 108 -5.81 -5.01 1.28
C ILE A 108 -6.02 -5.09 2.79
N THR A 109 -6.81 -4.19 3.35
CA THR A 109 -7.13 -4.17 4.79
C THR A 109 -7.88 -5.41 5.27
N ASN A 110 -8.51 -6.16 4.36
CA ASN A 110 -9.16 -7.45 4.67
C ASN A 110 -8.30 -8.67 4.28
N SER A 111 -7.09 -8.45 3.78
CA SER A 111 -6.22 -9.53 3.28
C SER A 111 -5.36 -10.14 4.38
N ARG A 112 -4.82 -11.34 4.12
CA ARG A 112 -3.78 -11.93 4.99
C ARG A 112 -2.46 -11.16 4.93
N ASP A 113 -2.26 -10.36 3.89
CA ASP A 113 -1.03 -9.58 3.70
C ASP A 113 -0.91 -8.48 4.76
N ILE A 114 -1.99 -7.78 5.14
CA ILE A 114 -1.94 -6.75 6.19
C ILE A 114 -1.60 -7.34 7.56
N ILE A 115 -2.11 -8.54 7.87
CA ILE A 115 -1.78 -9.21 9.14
C ILE A 115 -0.30 -9.63 9.13
N ARG A 116 0.17 -10.16 8.01
CA ARG A 116 1.55 -10.58 7.83
C ARG A 116 2.52 -9.40 7.98
N TYR A 117 2.24 -8.29 7.32
CA TYR A 117 3.04 -7.07 7.38
C TYR A 117 3.08 -6.45 8.77
N LYS A 118 1.94 -6.42 9.46
CA LYS A 118 1.86 -6.02 10.86
C LYS A 118 2.87 -6.77 11.72
N ASN A 119 2.85 -8.10 11.61
CA ASN A 119 3.72 -8.97 12.39
C ASN A 119 5.19 -8.73 12.06
N TYR A 120 5.54 -8.59 10.78
CA TYR A 120 6.93 -8.34 10.37
C TYR A 120 7.45 -6.99 10.82
N TYR A 121 6.64 -5.94 10.67
CA TYR A 121 7.03 -4.61 11.10
C TYR A 121 7.20 -4.55 12.62
N ILE A 122 6.20 -4.97 13.39
CA ILE A 122 6.26 -4.91 14.87
C ILE A 122 7.44 -5.73 15.42
N SER A 123 7.69 -6.93 14.87
CA SER A 123 8.77 -7.80 15.33
C SER A 123 10.16 -7.44 14.78
N ALA A 124 10.26 -6.51 13.82
CA ALA A 124 11.45 -6.29 13.00
C ALA A 124 12.03 -7.58 12.38
N ASN A 125 11.16 -8.52 12.01
CA ASN A 125 11.60 -9.77 11.40
C ASN A 125 11.80 -9.59 9.89
N THR A 126 13.06 -9.66 9.46
CA THR A 126 13.48 -9.48 8.06
C THR A 126 13.76 -10.80 7.32
N LYS A 127 13.70 -11.95 8.02
CA LYS A 127 14.20 -13.25 7.53
C LYS A 127 13.22 -14.06 6.67
N MET A 128 11.95 -13.64 6.55
CA MET A 128 10.92 -14.48 5.89
C MET A 128 10.78 -14.30 4.37
N PHE A 129 11.43 -13.30 3.76
CA PHE A 129 11.38 -13.11 2.29
C PHE A 129 12.55 -13.78 1.55
N GLU A 130 13.46 -14.44 2.28
CA GLU A 130 14.64 -15.13 1.73
C GLU A 130 14.37 -16.59 1.31
N GLN A 131 13.15 -17.11 1.54
CA GLN A 131 12.76 -18.44 1.05
C GLN A 131 12.17 -18.31 -0.36
N LYS A 132 13.05 -18.36 -1.36
CA LYS A 132 12.71 -18.71 -2.74
C LYS A 132 12.79 -20.21 -2.94
#